data_AF-A0A1M7CZ74-F1
#
_entry.id   AF-A0A1M7CZ74-F1
#
_cell.length_a   1.000
_cell.length_b   1.000
_cell.length_c   1.000
_cell.angle_alpha   90.00
_cell.angle_beta   90.00
_cell.angle_gamma   90.00
#
_symmetry.space_group_name_H-M   'P 1'
#
loop_
_entity.id
_entity.type
_entity.pdbx_description
1 polymer ?
#
loop_
_entity_poly.entity_id
_entity_poly.type
_entity_poly.pdbx_seq_one_letter_code
_entity_poly.pdbx_strand_id
1 'polypeptide(L)'
;MKNIVFSLTAGLMLVFACVSMWGCSSVWDESEEDVSRTRLVGYSGDSLVVYIEEKKIETCLAKPLGDDCSTREKGTRIVVDNFYTEENVWKSDKLRDQYVVNVYDLVDDSTVIEFDKSKTRFYKWTLGRGSEDLGYFEWDGCSTREKVGSIRPWGNGKWRLVGSTEDCGYAIVDVEKKKITGYEKLDEFAEGCSDLWIHEGAKYCVGVFEKDTIISYYERYQDGIFLKDEKGVKDSLWTYELFDGGQAMNPVLTFMNSYVMLDIGTLNRNLLKIDFEEGKLLFWRKVR
;
A
#
# COMPACT_ATOMS: atom_id res chain seq x y z
N MET A 1 35.00 -66.25 54.40
CA MET A 1 34.76 -65.73 53.04
C MET A 1 33.83 -64.53 53.14
N LYS A 2 34.38 -63.31 53.04
CA LYS A 2 33.63 -62.05 53.11
C LYS A 2 34.16 -61.10 52.03
N ASN A 3 33.34 -60.94 51.00
CA ASN A 3 33.08 -59.81 50.10
C ASN A 3 34.19 -58.77 49.87
N ILE A 4 34.82 -58.85 48.68
CA ILE A 4 35.45 -57.73 47.99
C ILE A 4 34.43 -57.22 46.97
N VAL A 5 33.56 -56.28 47.35
CA VAL A 5 32.76 -55.48 46.41
C VAL A 5 32.47 -54.12 47.05
N PHE A 6 33.47 -53.25 47.18
CA PHE A 6 33.26 -51.86 47.61
C PHE A 6 34.43 -51.00 47.15
N SER A 7 34.58 -50.74 45.84
CA SER A 7 35.44 -49.64 45.34
C SER A 7 35.33 -49.40 43.82
N LEU A 8 34.16 -49.60 43.22
CA LEU A 8 33.95 -49.27 41.79
C LEU A 8 32.70 -48.43 41.51
N THR A 9 31.88 -48.15 42.51
CA THR A 9 30.64 -47.37 42.37
C THR A 9 30.80 -45.88 42.69
N ALA A 10 31.87 -45.47 43.37
CA ALA A 10 32.08 -44.06 43.75
C ALA A 10 32.73 -43.21 42.63
N GLY A 11 33.55 -43.81 41.76
CA GLY A 11 34.19 -43.10 40.64
C GLY A 11 33.26 -42.83 39.46
N LEU A 12 32.22 -43.66 39.29
CA LEU A 12 31.25 -43.54 38.19
C LEU A 12 30.17 -42.49 38.45
N MET A 13 29.85 -42.16 39.71
CA MET A 13 28.85 -41.13 40.02
C MET A 13 29.39 -39.69 39.91
N LEU A 14 30.69 -39.46 40.10
CA LEU A 14 31.29 -38.12 39.98
C LEU A 14 31.44 -37.66 38.52
N VAL A 15 31.64 -38.58 37.58
CA VAL A 15 31.68 -38.25 36.14
C VAL A 15 30.28 -37.88 35.63
N PHE A 16 29.21 -38.51 36.13
CA PHE A 16 27.84 -38.12 35.78
C PHE A 16 27.39 -36.79 36.41
N ALA A 17 27.98 -36.36 37.53
CA ALA A 17 27.67 -35.06 38.13
C ALA A 17 28.21 -33.87 37.31
N CYS A 18 29.41 -34.00 36.71
CA CYS A 18 29.95 -32.94 35.84
C CYS A 18 29.24 -32.86 34.47
N VAL A 19 28.73 -33.99 33.96
CA VAL A 19 27.96 -34.02 32.70
C VAL A 19 26.50 -33.60 32.91
N SER A 20 25.98 -33.64 34.14
CA SER A 20 24.64 -33.12 34.49
C SER A 20 24.62 -31.64 34.89
N MET A 21 25.77 -31.04 35.24
CA MET A 21 25.90 -29.58 35.37
C MET A 21 26.25 -28.87 34.05
N TRP A 22 26.61 -29.63 33.02
CA TRP A 22 26.66 -29.19 31.62
C TRP A 22 25.49 -29.80 30.83
N GLY A 23 24.34 -29.98 31.52
CA GLY A 23 23.07 -30.11 30.83
C GLY A 23 22.96 -28.92 29.89
N CYS A 24 22.98 -29.23 28.59
CA CYS A 24 22.76 -28.31 27.48
C CYS A 24 21.41 -27.63 27.66
N SER A 25 21.39 -26.62 28.51
CA SER A 25 20.49 -25.49 28.41
C SER A 25 21.14 -24.54 27.42
N SER A 26 21.33 -24.98 26.17
CA SER A 26 21.12 -24.06 25.06
C SER A 26 19.63 -23.75 25.08
N VAL A 27 19.25 -22.93 26.07
CA VAL A 27 18.07 -22.08 25.94
C VAL A 27 18.53 -21.10 24.89
N TRP A 28 18.35 -21.52 23.65
CA TRP A 28 18.17 -20.60 22.56
C TRP A 28 17.00 -19.75 23.02
N ASP A 29 17.27 -18.54 23.51
CA ASP A 29 16.23 -17.59 23.89
C ASP A 29 15.46 -17.29 22.59
N GLU A 30 14.32 -17.95 22.46
CA GLU A 30 13.37 -17.71 21.39
C GLU A 30 12.58 -16.47 21.78
N SER A 31 12.87 -15.34 21.13
CA SER A 31 12.10 -14.12 21.30
C SER A 31 11.00 -14.08 20.25
N GLU A 32 9.77 -13.81 20.67
CA GLU A 32 8.66 -13.46 19.79
C GLU A 32 8.40 -11.96 19.89
N GLU A 33 8.47 -11.24 18.77
CA GLU A 33 8.13 -9.83 18.68
C GLU A 33 6.97 -9.62 17.71
N ASP A 34 6.01 -8.79 18.12
CA ASP A 34 4.91 -8.35 17.25
C ASP A 34 5.38 -7.15 16.40
N VAL A 35 5.68 -7.42 15.13
CA VAL A 35 6.09 -6.40 14.16
C VAL A 35 4.85 -5.92 13.39
N SER A 36 4.63 -4.60 13.35
CA SER A 36 3.56 -3.99 12.55
C SER A 36 4.10 -3.14 11.41
N ARG A 37 3.62 -3.37 10.19
CA ARG A 37 3.88 -2.52 9.03
C ARG A 37 2.59 -1.81 8.63
N THR A 38 2.66 -0.50 8.41
CA THR A 38 1.53 0.28 7.92
C THR A 38 1.68 0.59 6.43
N ARG A 39 0.57 0.53 5.70
CA ARG A 39 0.49 0.93 4.29
C ARG A 39 -0.69 1.86 4.09
N LEU A 40 -0.41 3.09 3.68
CA LEU A 40 -1.43 4.10 3.37
C LEU A 40 -2.33 3.60 2.22
N VAL A 41 -3.64 3.76 2.41
CA VAL A 41 -4.67 3.46 1.40
C VAL A 41 -5.26 4.75 0.84
N GLY A 42 -5.48 5.75 1.69
CA GLY A 42 -5.97 7.06 1.25
C GLY A 42 -6.43 7.94 2.40
N TYR A 43 -7.10 9.03 2.03
CA TYR A 43 -7.69 9.99 2.96
C TYR A 43 -9.22 10.02 2.77
N SER A 44 -9.93 10.08 3.90
CA SER A 44 -11.40 10.08 3.96
C SER A 44 -11.87 11.41 4.54
N GLY A 45 -12.59 12.18 3.73
CA GLY A 45 -12.92 13.57 4.05
C GLY A 45 -11.69 14.38 4.45
N ASP A 46 -11.91 15.40 5.30
CA ASP A 46 -10.87 16.40 5.58
C ASP A 46 -9.97 16.08 6.79
N SER A 47 -10.20 14.97 7.52
CA SER A 47 -9.50 14.73 8.78
C SER A 47 -9.05 13.29 9.03
N LEU A 48 -9.41 12.34 8.16
CA LEU A 48 -9.16 10.92 8.40
C LEU A 48 -8.11 10.37 7.43
N VAL A 49 -7.21 9.57 7.97
CA VAL A 49 -6.27 8.75 7.20
C VAL A 49 -6.68 7.29 7.31
N VAL A 50 -6.71 6.60 6.18
CA VAL A 50 -7.06 5.19 6.09
C VAL A 50 -5.83 4.40 5.67
N TYR A 51 -5.44 3.41 6.47
CA TYR A 51 -4.29 2.57 6.18
C TYR A 51 -4.54 1.11 6.54
N ILE A 52 -3.77 0.22 5.92
CA ILE A 52 -3.68 -1.18 6.32
C ILE A 52 -2.57 -1.31 7.35
N GLU A 53 -2.89 -1.96 8.47
CA GLU A 53 -1.90 -2.44 9.42
C GLU A 53 -1.70 -3.94 9.19
N GLU A 54 -0.52 -4.30 8.71
CA GLU A 54 -0.05 -5.69 8.61
C GLU A 54 0.60 -6.06 9.93
N LYS A 55 0.10 -7.11 10.58
CA LYS A 55 0.74 -7.67 11.77
C LYS A 55 1.55 -8.90 11.38
N LYS A 56 2.74 -9.04 11.93
CA LYS A 56 3.60 -10.23 11.83
C LYS A 56 4.14 -10.57 13.21
N ILE A 57 4.38 -11.85 13.46
CA ILE A 57 5.23 -12.33 14.56
C ILE A 57 6.59 -12.58 13.95
N GLU A 58 7.62 -12.00 14.52
CA GLU A 58 8.99 -12.40 14.25
C GLU A 58 9.47 -13.26 15.41
N THR A 59 9.88 -14.47 15.09
CA THR A 59 10.43 -15.43 16.04
C THR A 59 11.91 -15.59 15.74
N CYS A 60 12.76 -15.11 16.64
CA CYS A 60 14.20 -15.15 16.49
C CYS A 60 14.82 -16.16 17.45
N LEU A 61 15.65 -17.05 16.89
CA LEU A 61 16.42 -18.00 17.66
C LEU A 61 17.88 -17.52 17.74
N ALA A 62 18.32 -17.10 18.92
CA ALA A 62 19.67 -16.57 19.11
C ALA A 62 20.75 -17.65 18.91
N LYS A 63 21.57 -17.56 17.85
CA LYS A 63 22.66 -18.53 17.57
C LYS A 63 24.06 -17.91 17.71
N PRO A 64 25.11 -18.71 17.98
CA PRO A 64 26.49 -18.21 18.14
C PRO A 64 27.06 -17.44 16.93
N LEU A 65 26.45 -17.56 15.75
CA LEU A 65 26.89 -16.93 14.49
C LEU A 65 25.86 -15.96 13.90
N GLY A 66 24.86 -15.56 14.69
CA GLY A 66 23.78 -14.65 14.29
C GLY A 66 22.39 -15.23 14.55
N ASP A 67 21.43 -14.36 14.79
CA ASP A 67 20.04 -14.75 15.06
C ASP A 67 19.39 -15.32 13.81
N ASP A 68 18.70 -16.45 13.96
CA ASP A 68 17.90 -17.06 12.90
C ASP A 68 16.45 -16.65 13.11
N CYS A 69 16.02 -15.61 12.40
CA CYS A 69 14.69 -15.04 12.52
C CYS A 69 13.76 -15.59 11.43
N SER A 70 12.58 -16.02 11.85
CA SER A 70 11.49 -16.38 10.95
C SER A 70 10.31 -15.44 11.18
N THR A 71 9.64 -15.04 10.10
CA THR A 71 8.46 -14.17 10.19
C THR A 71 7.21 -14.95 9.83
N ARG A 72 6.20 -14.86 10.69
CA ARG A 72 4.87 -15.40 10.48
C ARG A 72 3.87 -14.24 10.42
N GLU A 73 3.18 -14.07 9.31
CA GLU A 73 2.15 -13.04 9.21
C GLU A 73 1.00 -13.33 10.21
N LYS A 74 0.43 -12.35 10.88
CA LYS A 74 -0.78 -12.50 11.72
C LYS A 74 -2.05 -12.10 10.98
N GLY A 75 -1.90 -11.29 9.93
CA GLY A 75 -2.99 -10.82 9.09
C GLY A 75 -2.95 -9.32 8.90
N THR A 76 -3.99 -8.81 8.23
CA THR A 76 -4.14 -7.39 7.93
C THR A 76 -5.46 -6.87 8.48
N ARG A 77 -5.47 -5.61 8.91
CA ARG A 77 -6.69 -4.88 9.30
C ARG A 77 -6.69 -3.47 8.70
N ILE A 78 -7.88 -2.93 8.46
CA ILE A 78 -8.06 -1.53 8.10
C ILE A 78 -8.10 -0.71 9.38
N VAL A 79 -7.35 0.38 9.39
CA VAL A 79 -7.32 1.35 10.47
C VAL A 79 -7.66 2.73 9.92
N VAL A 80 -8.48 3.45 10.69
CA VAL A 80 -8.86 4.83 10.43
C VAL A 80 -8.50 5.65 11.65
N ASP A 81 -7.57 6.57 11.44
CA ASP A 81 -7.15 7.52 12.46
C ASP A 81 -7.48 8.93 12.02
N ASN A 82 -7.71 9.80 12.99
CA ASN A 82 -7.74 11.23 12.73
C ASN A 82 -6.30 11.72 12.60
N PHE A 83 -5.92 12.23 11.44
CA PHE A 83 -4.52 12.55 11.19
C PHE A 83 -4.02 13.82 11.92
N TYR A 84 -4.93 14.67 12.44
CA TYR A 84 -4.55 15.86 13.20
C TYR A 84 -4.29 15.56 14.66
N THR A 85 -5.12 14.68 15.23
CA THR A 85 -5.08 14.33 16.66
C THR A 85 -4.33 13.03 16.92
N GLU A 86 -4.07 12.24 15.86
CA GLU A 86 -3.50 10.89 15.91
C GLU A 86 -4.39 9.89 16.68
N GLU A 87 -5.62 10.30 17.01
CA GLU A 87 -6.58 9.46 17.71
C GLU A 87 -7.15 8.41 16.76
N ASN A 88 -7.22 7.17 17.25
CA ASN A 88 -7.89 6.12 16.52
C ASN A 88 -9.41 6.33 16.53
N VAL A 89 -9.98 6.46 15.34
CA VAL A 89 -11.42 6.61 15.15
C VAL A 89 -12.08 5.25 15.01
N TRP A 90 -11.45 4.35 14.25
CA TRP A 90 -11.99 3.03 13.99
C TRP A 90 -10.90 2.05 13.54
N LYS A 91 -11.10 0.75 13.83
CA LYS A 91 -10.30 -0.35 13.27
C LYS A 91 -11.24 -1.49 12.90
N SER A 92 -10.95 -2.20 11.82
CA SER A 92 -11.72 -3.40 11.49
C SER A 92 -11.44 -4.52 12.48
N ASP A 93 -12.49 -5.19 12.97
CA ASP A 93 -12.40 -6.28 13.96
C ASP A 93 -11.69 -7.53 13.45
N LYS A 94 -11.61 -7.71 12.12
CA LYS A 94 -11.10 -8.93 11.49
C LYS A 94 -9.66 -8.74 11.01
N LEU A 95 -8.71 -9.46 11.62
CA LEU A 95 -7.46 -9.82 10.96
C LEU A 95 -7.79 -10.89 9.92
N ARG A 96 -7.67 -10.59 8.63
CA ARG A 96 -7.82 -11.64 7.60
C ARG A 96 -6.52 -12.42 7.48
N ASP A 97 -6.63 -13.75 7.52
CA ASP A 97 -5.49 -14.68 7.46
C ASP A 97 -4.76 -14.61 6.10
N GLN A 98 -3.47 -14.26 6.23
CA GLN A 98 -2.23 -14.54 5.50
C GLN A 98 -2.20 -14.81 3.97
N TYR A 99 -1.10 -14.32 3.37
CA TYR A 99 -0.57 -14.59 2.02
C TYR A 99 -1.21 -13.90 0.83
N VAL A 100 -2.10 -12.94 1.04
CA VAL A 100 -2.73 -12.30 -0.10
C VAL A 100 -1.91 -11.08 -0.52
N VAL A 101 -1.33 -11.15 -1.71
CA VAL A 101 -0.80 -9.97 -2.42
C VAL A 101 -1.99 -9.11 -2.82
N ASN A 102 -2.58 -8.47 -1.81
CA ASN A 102 -3.79 -7.69 -1.95
C ASN A 102 -3.45 -6.29 -2.45
N VAL A 103 -4.32 -5.80 -3.31
CA VAL A 103 -4.38 -4.38 -3.66
C VAL A 103 -5.51 -3.76 -2.85
N TYR A 104 -5.23 -2.66 -2.17
CA TYR A 104 -6.19 -1.91 -1.39
C TYR A 104 -6.20 -0.47 -1.89
N ASP A 105 -7.38 0.05 -2.22
CA ASP A 105 -7.57 1.47 -2.50
C ASP A 105 -8.90 1.96 -1.96
N LEU A 106 -8.90 3.22 -1.54
CA LEU A 106 -10.09 3.95 -1.13
C LEU A 106 -10.77 4.50 -2.39
N VAL A 107 -11.96 4.02 -2.72
CA VAL A 107 -12.68 4.39 -3.96
C VAL A 107 -13.71 5.51 -3.75
N ASP A 108 -14.07 5.78 -2.49
CA ASP A 108 -14.84 6.93 -2.04
C ASP A 108 -14.51 7.20 -0.56
N ASP A 109 -15.05 8.26 0.04
CA ASP A 109 -14.76 8.64 1.45
C ASP A 109 -15.07 7.56 2.49
N SER A 110 -15.77 6.49 2.15
CA SER A 110 -16.22 5.46 3.09
C SER A 110 -15.91 4.03 2.67
N THR A 111 -15.38 3.82 1.47
CA THR A 111 -15.28 2.49 0.86
C THR A 111 -13.85 2.17 0.45
N VAL A 112 -13.28 1.15 1.08
CA VAL A 112 -12.03 0.51 0.64
C VAL A 112 -12.35 -0.74 -0.16
N ILE A 113 -11.75 -0.87 -1.34
CA ILE A 113 -11.81 -2.10 -2.13
C ILE A 113 -10.52 -2.88 -1.93
N GLU A 114 -10.67 -4.15 -1.58
CA GLU A 114 -9.60 -5.15 -1.52
C GLU A 114 -9.71 -6.06 -2.74
N PHE A 115 -8.61 -6.25 -3.46
CA PHE A 115 -8.50 -7.20 -4.56
C PHE A 115 -7.47 -8.29 -4.25
N ASP A 116 -7.95 -9.52 -4.07
CA ASP A 116 -7.14 -10.73 -3.99
C ASP A 116 -6.75 -11.14 -5.40
N LYS A 117 -5.52 -10.76 -5.79
CA LYS A 117 -4.95 -11.06 -7.11
C LYS A 117 -4.92 -12.56 -7.39
N SER A 118 -4.58 -13.38 -6.40
CA SER A 118 -4.41 -14.84 -6.57
C SER A 118 -5.73 -15.53 -6.92
N LYS A 119 -6.83 -15.06 -6.33
CA LYS A 119 -8.16 -15.64 -6.50
C LYS A 119 -9.05 -14.84 -7.42
N THR A 120 -8.63 -13.68 -7.94
CA THR A 120 -9.52 -12.69 -8.56
C THR A 120 -10.79 -12.45 -7.74
N ARG A 121 -10.63 -12.24 -6.43
CA ARG A 121 -11.75 -12.04 -5.51
C ARG A 121 -11.74 -10.62 -4.98
N PHE A 122 -12.91 -10.01 -4.90
CA PHE A 122 -13.03 -8.66 -4.36
C PHE A 122 -13.72 -8.66 -3.01
N TYR A 123 -13.34 -7.71 -2.19
CA TYR A 123 -14.04 -7.40 -0.95
C TYR A 123 -14.23 -5.91 -0.83
N LYS A 124 -15.38 -5.53 -0.27
CA LYS A 124 -15.76 -4.14 -0.04
C LYS A 124 -15.76 -3.89 1.45
N TRP A 125 -15.00 -2.92 1.89
CA TRP A 125 -14.95 -2.51 3.29
C TRP A 125 -15.61 -1.15 3.43
N THR A 126 -16.69 -1.09 4.21
CA THR A 126 -17.29 0.19 4.58
C THR A 126 -16.78 0.61 5.94
N LEU A 127 -16.14 1.77 6.01
CA LEU A 127 -15.57 2.33 7.23
C LEU A 127 -16.66 2.42 8.30
N GLY A 128 -16.36 1.93 9.51
CA GLY A 128 -17.32 1.91 10.63
C GLY A 128 -18.40 0.83 10.57
N ARG A 129 -18.48 0.02 9.50
CA ARG A 129 -19.49 -1.05 9.38
C ARG A 129 -18.88 -2.44 9.25
N GLY A 130 -17.86 -2.63 8.41
CA GLY A 130 -17.20 -3.93 8.21
C GLY A 130 -16.98 -4.31 6.76
N SER A 131 -16.68 -5.60 6.52
CA SER A 131 -16.36 -6.15 5.20
C SER A 131 -17.49 -6.96 4.58
N GLU A 132 -17.74 -6.73 3.31
CA GLU A 132 -18.56 -7.55 2.42
C GLU A 132 -17.66 -8.34 1.46
N ASP A 133 -18.01 -9.60 1.21
CA ASP A 133 -17.37 -10.44 0.22
C ASP A 133 -18.12 -10.37 -1.10
N LEU A 134 -17.46 -9.82 -2.12
CA LEU A 134 -18.05 -9.67 -3.44
C LEU A 134 -17.81 -10.91 -4.31
N GLY A 135 -17.08 -11.91 -3.83
CA GLY A 135 -16.88 -13.17 -4.54
C GLY A 135 -15.87 -13.08 -5.68
N TYR A 136 -15.79 -14.19 -6.43
CA TYR A 136 -14.89 -14.39 -7.56
C TYR A 136 -15.36 -13.61 -8.79
N PHE A 137 -14.41 -13.10 -9.57
CA PHE A 137 -14.66 -12.43 -10.85
C PHE A 137 -13.92 -13.11 -11.99
N GLU A 138 -14.60 -13.28 -13.11
CA GLU A 138 -14.02 -13.87 -14.32
C GLU A 138 -13.26 -12.81 -15.13
N TRP A 139 -12.08 -13.19 -15.64
CA TRP A 139 -11.28 -12.31 -16.49
C TRP A 139 -11.63 -12.53 -17.97
N ASP A 140 -11.74 -11.44 -18.71
CA ASP A 140 -11.97 -11.42 -20.16
C ASP A 140 -10.99 -10.44 -20.83
N GLY A 141 -10.55 -10.79 -22.04
CA GLY A 141 -9.46 -10.09 -22.73
C GLY A 141 -8.08 -10.38 -22.13
N CYS A 142 -7.16 -9.43 -22.30
CA CYS A 142 -5.79 -9.56 -21.81
C CYS A 142 -5.76 -9.48 -20.26
N SER A 143 -4.84 -10.20 -19.59
CA SER A 143 -4.77 -10.23 -18.12
C SER A 143 -3.59 -9.45 -17.56
N THR A 144 -3.88 -8.53 -16.63
CA THR A 144 -2.86 -7.80 -15.85
C THR A 144 -2.81 -8.27 -14.37
N ARG A 145 -3.46 -9.40 -14.05
CA ARG A 145 -3.71 -9.90 -12.68
C ARG A 145 -2.51 -9.75 -11.74
N GLU A 146 -1.34 -10.26 -12.12
CA GLU A 146 -0.15 -10.27 -11.25
C GLU A 146 0.42 -8.87 -11.00
N LYS A 147 0.16 -7.93 -11.91
CA LYS A 147 0.75 -6.60 -11.98
C LYS A 147 -0.21 -5.48 -11.62
N VAL A 148 -1.44 -5.81 -11.20
CA VAL A 148 -2.34 -4.82 -10.61
C VAL A 148 -1.66 -4.20 -9.39
N GLY A 149 -1.45 -2.89 -9.47
CA GLY A 149 -0.85 -2.08 -8.42
C GLY A 149 -1.86 -1.20 -7.69
N SER A 150 -2.95 -0.83 -8.37
CA SER A 150 -4.00 0.02 -7.81
C SER A 150 -5.38 -0.20 -8.45
N ILE A 151 -6.40 0.29 -7.76
CA ILE A 151 -7.82 0.27 -8.11
C ILE A 151 -8.31 1.73 -8.09
N ARG A 152 -9.04 2.14 -9.13
CA ARG A 152 -9.57 3.50 -9.28
C ARG A 152 -11.08 3.50 -9.54
N PRO A 153 -11.82 4.51 -9.08
CA PRO A 153 -13.21 4.71 -9.49
C PRO A 153 -13.33 4.88 -11.01
N TRP A 154 -14.31 4.21 -11.63
CA TRP A 154 -14.57 4.27 -13.06
C TRP A 154 -16.02 4.61 -13.42
N GLY A 155 -16.72 5.30 -12.52
CA GLY A 155 -18.12 5.69 -12.68
C GLY A 155 -19.10 4.51 -12.70
N ASN A 156 -20.39 4.78 -12.52
CA ASN A 156 -21.47 3.78 -12.58
C ASN A 156 -21.20 2.51 -11.74
N GLY A 157 -20.59 2.66 -10.57
CA GLY A 157 -20.24 1.54 -9.69
C GLY A 157 -19.12 0.62 -10.21
N LYS A 158 -18.40 1.01 -11.25
CA LYS A 158 -17.27 0.26 -11.83
C LYS A 158 -15.95 0.73 -11.25
N TRP A 159 -14.96 -0.17 -11.33
CA TRP A 159 -13.59 0.11 -10.93
C TRP A 159 -12.62 -0.16 -12.06
N ARG A 160 -11.54 0.62 -12.14
CA ARG A 160 -10.42 0.36 -13.03
C ARG A 160 -9.28 -0.24 -12.25
N LEU A 161 -8.77 -1.37 -12.70
CA LEU A 161 -7.53 -1.96 -12.24
C LEU A 161 -6.38 -1.41 -13.09
N VAL A 162 -5.41 -0.79 -12.44
CA VAL A 162 -4.20 -0.28 -13.09
C VAL A 162 -3.08 -1.28 -12.86
N GLY A 163 -2.44 -1.73 -13.95
CA GLY A 163 -1.28 -2.60 -13.87
C GLY A 163 -0.20 -2.22 -14.88
N SER A 164 1.05 -2.58 -14.60
CA SER A 164 2.20 -2.16 -15.42
C SER A 164 2.69 -3.26 -16.37
N THR A 165 2.16 -3.32 -17.59
CA THR A 165 2.70 -4.16 -18.70
C THR A 165 2.53 -3.54 -20.06
N GLU A 166 3.43 -3.90 -20.98
CA GLU A 166 3.29 -3.64 -22.42
C GLU A 166 2.05 -4.32 -23.04
N ASP A 167 1.59 -5.47 -22.50
CA ASP A 167 0.50 -6.28 -23.09
C ASP A 167 -0.92 -5.90 -22.60
N CYS A 168 -1.04 -5.13 -21.51
CA CYS A 168 -2.31 -4.70 -20.92
C CYS A 168 -2.13 -3.37 -20.19
N GLY A 169 -2.72 -2.30 -20.72
CA GLY A 169 -2.71 -0.99 -20.07
C GLY A 169 -3.58 -0.93 -18.82
N TYR A 170 -4.77 -1.53 -18.84
CA TYR A 170 -5.70 -1.51 -17.70
C TYR A 170 -6.82 -2.56 -17.83
N ALA A 171 -7.61 -2.73 -16.77
CA ALA A 171 -8.85 -3.51 -16.83
C ALA A 171 -10.01 -2.82 -16.11
N ILE A 172 -11.25 -3.08 -16.54
CA ILE A 172 -12.47 -2.56 -15.89
C ILE A 172 -13.22 -3.70 -15.21
N VAL A 173 -13.60 -3.47 -13.96
CA VAL A 173 -14.41 -4.35 -13.13
C VAL A 173 -15.88 -3.98 -13.27
N ASP A 174 -16.69 -4.96 -13.70
CA ASP A 174 -18.15 -4.91 -13.69
C ASP A 174 -18.66 -5.77 -12.52
N VAL A 175 -19.07 -5.09 -11.43
CA VAL A 175 -19.45 -5.72 -10.15
C VAL A 175 -20.73 -6.53 -10.29
N GLU A 176 -21.68 -6.06 -11.08
CA GLU A 176 -22.96 -6.73 -11.32
C GLU A 176 -22.76 -8.02 -12.11
N LYS A 177 -21.92 -7.98 -13.14
CA LYS A 177 -21.64 -9.13 -14.00
C LYS A 177 -20.54 -10.05 -13.47
N LYS A 178 -19.89 -9.71 -12.35
CA LYS A 178 -18.73 -10.44 -11.80
C LYS A 178 -17.64 -10.66 -12.84
N LYS A 179 -17.33 -9.62 -13.61
CA LYS A 179 -16.42 -9.70 -14.75
C LYS A 179 -15.35 -8.61 -14.71
N ILE A 180 -14.14 -8.95 -15.14
CA ILE A 180 -13.03 -8.02 -15.36
C ILE A 180 -12.70 -8.04 -16.84
N THR A 181 -12.76 -6.90 -17.50
CA THR A 181 -12.43 -6.76 -18.93
C THR A 181 -11.10 -6.04 -19.07
N GLY A 182 -10.07 -6.72 -19.57
CA GLY A 182 -8.75 -6.16 -19.83
C GLY A 182 -8.62 -5.53 -21.21
N TYR A 183 -7.88 -4.43 -21.26
CA TYR A 183 -7.64 -3.63 -22.46
C TYR A 183 -6.13 -3.49 -22.70
N GLU A 184 -5.70 -3.79 -23.92
CA GLU A 184 -4.29 -3.73 -24.33
C GLU A 184 -3.77 -2.29 -24.36
N LYS A 185 -4.57 -1.37 -24.89
CA LYS A 185 -4.22 0.05 -25.05
C LYS A 185 -4.96 0.92 -24.05
N LEU A 186 -4.25 1.91 -23.52
CA LEU A 186 -4.86 3.02 -22.80
C LEU A 186 -5.78 3.82 -23.75
N ASP A 187 -6.83 4.41 -23.19
CA ASP A 187 -7.65 5.40 -23.90
C ASP A 187 -6.75 6.56 -24.37
N GLU A 188 -6.97 7.13 -25.56
CA GLU A 188 -6.23 8.30 -26.04
C GLU A 188 -6.31 9.46 -25.03
N PHE A 189 -7.44 9.57 -24.31
CA PHE A 189 -7.57 10.54 -23.22
C PHE A 189 -6.51 10.37 -22.12
N ALA A 190 -6.06 9.13 -21.88
CA ALA A 190 -5.07 8.80 -20.86
C ALA A 190 -3.62 9.14 -21.27
N GLU A 191 -3.38 9.55 -22.51
CA GLU A 191 -2.03 9.95 -22.93
C GLU A 191 -1.56 11.17 -22.12
N GLY A 192 -0.32 11.08 -21.62
CA GLY A 192 0.28 12.08 -20.71
C GLY A 192 -0.27 12.06 -19.28
N CYS A 193 -1.22 11.17 -18.96
CA CYS A 193 -1.74 11.02 -17.60
C CYS A 193 -0.83 10.15 -16.75
N SER A 194 -0.55 10.60 -15.53
CA SER A 194 0.03 9.76 -14.49
C SER A 194 -1.06 8.88 -13.84
N ASP A 195 -2.28 9.39 -13.73
CA ASP A 195 -3.45 8.63 -13.31
C ASP A 195 -4.73 9.20 -13.94
N LEU A 196 -5.81 8.41 -13.97
CA LEU A 196 -7.07 8.73 -14.63
C LEU A 196 -8.24 8.08 -13.86
N TRP A 197 -9.36 8.77 -13.75
CA TRP A 197 -10.55 8.27 -13.06
C TRP A 197 -11.81 8.94 -13.59
N ILE A 198 -12.97 8.42 -13.19
CA ILE A 198 -14.28 9.02 -13.49
C ILE A 198 -14.95 9.45 -12.20
N HIS A 199 -15.27 10.74 -12.11
CA HIS A 199 -16.01 11.35 -11.01
C HIS A 199 -17.25 12.04 -11.57
N GLU A 200 -18.43 11.76 -11.01
CA GLU A 200 -19.72 12.30 -11.47
C GLU A 200 -19.97 12.19 -12.99
N GLY A 201 -19.46 11.14 -13.62
CA GLY A 201 -19.62 10.88 -15.05
C GLY A 201 -18.65 11.64 -15.96
N ALA A 202 -17.77 12.48 -15.41
CA ALA A 202 -16.68 13.11 -16.15
C ALA A 202 -15.35 12.38 -15.92
N LYS A 203 -14.54 12.24 -16.97
CA LYS A 203 -13.17 11.74 -16.86
C LYS A 203 -12.26 12.86 -16.39
N TYR A 204 -11.45 12.56 -15.38
CA TYR A 204 -10.40 13.45 -14.89
C TYR A 204 -9.08 12.71 -14.89
N CYS A 205 -8.01 13.45 -15.17
CA CYS A 205 -6.66 12.94 -15.15
C CYS A 205 -5.72 13.95 -14.51
N VAL A 206 -4.75 13.45 -13.75
CA VAL A 206 -3.59 14.22 -13.33
C VAL A 206 -2.38 13.74 -14.12
N GLY A 207 -1.55 14.67 -14.56
CA GLY A 207 -0.25 14.38 -15.14
C GLY A 207 0.77 15.45 -14.81
N VAL A 208 1.98 15.27 -15.34
CA VAL A 208 3.11 16.18 -15.18
C VAL A 208 3.31 16.94 -16.49
N PHE A 209 3.53 18.25 -16.41
CA PHE A 209 4.04 19.05 -17.53
C PHE A 209 5.55 19.06 -17.53
N GLU A 210 6.14 18.90 -18.71
CA GLU A 210 7.51 19.30 -19.00
C GLU A 210 7.48 20.67 -19.69
N LYS A 211 8.32 21.62 -19.26
CA LYS A 211 8.38 22.95 -19.89
C LYS A 211 9.08 22.85 -21.25
N ASP A 212 8.31 22.89 -22.35
CA ASP A 212 8.78 22.75 -23.74
C ASP A 212 9.70 23.87 -24.29
N THR A 213 10.05 24.89 -23.48
CA THR A 213 10.86 26.03 -23.94
C THR A 213 12.08 26.24 -23.07
N ILE A 214 13.23 25.74 -23.53
CA ILE A 214 14.54 25.91 -22.91
C ILE A 214 15.09 27.31 -23.24
N ILE A 215 15.10 28.22 -22.26
CA ILE A 215 15.77 29.53 -22.39
C ILE A 215 17.01 29.62 -21.46
N SER A 216 17.08 28.82 -20.39
CA SER A 216 18.28 28.77 -19.52
C SER A 216 18.44 27.41 -18.79
N TYR A 217 19.65 27.11 -18.31
CA TYR A 217 19.98 25.90 -17.55
C TYR A 217 19.14 25.75 -16.26
N TYR A 218 18.66 26.86 -15.69
CA TYR A 218 17.82 26.89 -14.48
C TYR A 218 16.34 26.60 -14.77
N GLU A 219 15.87 26.80 -16.00
CA GLU A 219 14.46 26.59 -16.38
C GLU A 219 14.18 25.19 -16.96
N ARG A 220 15.23 24.38 -17.15
CA ARG A 220 15.14 23.02 -17.75
C ARG A 220 14.37 22.00 -16.92
N TYR A 221 13.92 22.37 -15.73
CA TYR A 221 13.33 21.46 -14.76
C TYR A 221 12.19 22.14 -13.97
N GLN A 222 11.57 23.17 -14.55
CA GLN A 222 10.31 23.67 -14.04
C GLN A 222 9.22 22.72 -14.50
N ASP A 223 9.07 21.64 -13.74
CA ASP A 223 7.97 20.71 -13.94
C ASP A 223 6.75 21.26 -13.21
N GLY A 224 5.59 21.00 -13.80
CA GLY A 224 4.30 21.33 -13.21
C GLY A 224 3.43 20.09 -13.17
N ILE A 225 2.30 20.20 -12.50
CA ILE A 225 1.25 19.19 -12.54
C ILE A 225 0.00 19.81 -13.13
N PHE A 226 -0.81 18.99 -13.78
CA PHE A 226 -2.10 19.42 -14.28
C PHE A 226 -3.23 18.54 -13.81
N LEU A 227 -4.40 19.14 -13.75
CA LEU A 227 -5.67 18.44 -13.78
C LEU A 227 -6.32 18.71 -15.15
N LYS A 228 -6.68 17.65 -15.88
CA LYS A 228 -7.42 17.75 -17.13
C LYS A 228 -8.73 16.99 -17.07
N ASP A 229 -9.74 17.50 -17.75
CA ASP A 229 -10.96 16.76 -18.11
C ASP A 229 -11.03 16.58 -19.63
N GLU A 230 -12.14 16.02 -20.13
CA GLU A 230 -12.39 15.82 -21.56
C GLU A 230 -12.41 17.12 -22.38
N LYS A 231 -12.53 18.29 -21.74
CA LYS A 231 -12.50 19.62 -22.39
C LYS A 231 -11.10 20.24 -22.41
N GLY A 232 -10.13 19.63 -21.74
CA GLY A 232 -8.73 20.07 -21.70
C GLY A 232 -8.21 20.28 -20.28
N VAL A 233 -7.08 20.97 -20.17
CA VAL A 233 -6.46 21.32 -18.88
C VAL A 233 -7.37 22.31 -18.14
N LYS A 234 -7.72 21.97 -16.89
CA LYS A 234 -8.55 22.80 -16.00
C LYS A 234 -7.71 23.65 -15.09
N ASP A 235 -6.66 23.05 -14.56
CA ASP A 235 -5.80 23.69 -13.59
C ASP A 235 -4.38 23.15 -13.71
N SER A 236 -3.44 23.96 -13.26
CA SER A 236 -2.02 23.65 -13.27
C SER A 236 -1.34 24.27 -12.07
N LEU A 237 -0.51 23.48 -11.39
CA LEU A 237 0.36 23.98 -10.33
C LEU A 237 1.80 23.70 -10.68
N TRP A 238 2.65 24.71 -10.54
CA TRP A 238 4.07 24.56 -10.76
C TRP A 238 4.77 24.17 -9.47
N THR A 239 5.83 23.39 -9.60
CA THR A 239 6.62 22.94 -8.43
C THR A 239 7.17 24.08 -7.58
N TYR A 240 7.53 25.23 -8.18
CA TYR A 240 7.98 26.42 -7.44
C TYR A 240 6.88 27.09 -6.61
N GLU A 241 5.60 26.86 -6.94
CA GLU A 241 4.45 27.35 -6.17
C GLU A 241 4.19 26.47 -4.94
N LEU A 242 4.70 25.24 -4.96
CA LEU A 242 4.43 24.22 -3.95
C LEU A 242 5.61 23.97 -3.02
N PHE A 243 6.84 24.23 -3.45
CA PHE A 243 8.03 23.94 -2.68
C PHE A 243 8.92 25.17 -2.50
N ASP A 244 9.25 25.43 -1.23
CA ASP A 244 10.24 26.43 -0.86
C ASP A 244 11.63 26.01 -1.34
N GLY A 245 12.15 26.75 -2.32
CA GLY A 245 13.46 26.52 -2.93
C GLY A 245 13.33 25.77 -4.25
N GLY A 246 13.64 26.46 -5.35
CA GLY A 246 13.53 25.98 -6.74
C GLY A 246 14.47 24.84 -7.10
N GLN A 247 14.38 23.72 -6.38
CA GLN A 247 15.10 22.51 -6.69
C GLN A 247 14.43 21.83 -7.87
N ALA A 248 15.20 21.80 -8.96
CA ALA A 248 14.96 21.07 -10.19
C ALA A 248 14.92 19.55 -9.94
N MET A 249 13.73 18.98 -9.77
CA MET A 249 13.56 17.53 -9.62
C MET A 249 12.21 17.08 -10.19
N ASN A 250 12.23 15.97 -10.91
CA ASN A 250 11.04 15.40 -11.53
C ASN A 250 10.03 14.97 -10.46
N PRO A 251 8.83 15.56 -10.42
CA PRO A 251 7.83 15.21 -9.43
C PRO A 251 7.33 13.78 -9.66
N VAL A 252 7.23 13.01 -8.58
CA VAL A 252 6.54 11.72 -8.57
C VAL A 252 5.13 11.95 -8.04
N LEU A 253 4.14 11.50 -8.80
CA LEU A 253 2.73 11.60 -8.43
C LEU A 253 2.24 10.26 -7.89
N THR A 254 1.75 10.26 -6.65
CA THR A 254 1.03 9.14 -6.06
C THR A 254 -0.40 9.54 -5.77
N PHE A 255 -1.35 8.97 -6.52
CA PHE A 255 -2.77 9.24 -6.34
C PHE A 255 -3.36 8.44 -5.17
N MET A 256 -4.24 9.09 -4.38
CA MET A 256 -4.82 8.59 -3.14
C MET A 256 -6.29 9.03 -3.02
N ASN A 257 -7.20 8.43 -3.79
CA ASN A 257 -8.60 8.86 -3.90
C ASN A 257 -8.72 10.33 -4.36
N SER A 258 -9.39 11.23 -3.64
CA SER A 258 -9.55 12.63 -4.03
C SER A 258 -8.31 13.48 -3.75
N TYR A 259 -7.17 12.83 -3.51
CA TYR A 259 -5.91 13.46 -3.16
C TYR A 259 -4.79 12.97 -4.08
N VAL A 260 -3.81 13.85 -4.27
CA VAL A 260 -2.57 13.56 -4.99
C VAL A 260 -1.41 13.91 -4.08
N MET A 261 -0.57 12.91 -3.80
CA MET A 261 0.73 13.15 -3.21
C MET A 261 1.71 13.53 -4.31
N LEU A 262 2.33 14.68 -4.14
CA LEU A 262 3.39 15.20 -4.96
C LEU A 262 4.70 15.06 -4.20
N ASP A 263 5.56 14.16 -4.66
CA ASP A 263 6.86 13.88 -4.05
C ASP A 263 8.00 14.45 -4.91
N ILE A 264 8.82 15.31 -4.31
CA ILE A 264 10.06 15.83 -4.90
C ILE A 264 11.23 15.35 -4.02
N GLY A 265 11.71 14.15 -4.32
CA GLY A 265 12.71 13.48 -3.49
C GLY A 265 12.16 12.97 -2.16
N THR A 266 13.06 12.64 -1.22
CA THR A 266 12.69 11.90 0.01
C THR A 266 12.11 12.77 1.15
N LEU A 267 12.25 14.10 1.07
CA LEU A 267 11.94 15.01 2.19
C LEU A 267 10.92 16.10 1.86
N ASN A 268 10.51 16.22 0.60
CA ASN A 268 9.58 17.25 0.15
C ASN A 268 8.36 16.59 -0.48
N ARG A 269 7.33 16.40 0.34
CA ARG A 269 6.08 15.77 -0.04
C ARG A 269 4.92 16.70 0.25
N ASN A 270 4.12 16.99 -0.76
CA ASN A 270 2.93 17.82 -0.64
C ASN A 270 1.70 17.01 -1.00
N LEU A 271 0.72 17.04 -0.13
CA LEU A 271 -0.60 16.50 -0.42
C LEU A 271 -1.45 17.61 -1.02
N LEU A 272 -2.07 17.30 -2.15
CA LEU A 272 -3.00 18.17 -2.85
C LEU A 272 -4.37 17.50 -2.84
N LYS A 273 -5.43 18.28 -2.64
CA LYS A 273 -6.82 17.81 -2.79
C LYS A 273 -7.32 18.21 -4.16
N ILE A 274 -7.99 17.29 -4.85
CA ILE A 274 -8.68 17.60 -6.10
C ILE A 274 -10.07 18.10 -5.75
N ASP A 275 -10.38 19.32 -6.17
CA ASP A 275 -11.73 19.86 -6.17
C ASP A 275 -12.37 19.57 -7.54
N PHE A 276 -13.26 18.59 -7.57
CA PHE A 276 -13.92 18.17 -8.80
C PHE A 276 -14.97 19.16 -9.30
N GLU A 277 -15.61 19.90 -8.39
CA GLU A 277 -16.63 20.89 -8.72
C GLU A 277 -16.00 22.11 -9.38
N GLU A 278 -14.90 22.62 -8.80
CA GLU A 278 -14.17 23.75 -9.36
C GLU A 278 -13.17 23.33 -10.46
N GLY A 279 -12.84 22.05 -10.54
CA GLY A 279 -11.80 21.53 -11.44
C GLY A 279 -10.41 22.05 -11.07
N LYS A 280 -10.08 22.08 -9.77
CA LYS A 280 -8.82 22.64 -9.25
C LYS A 280 -8.00 21.65 -8.44
N LEU A 281 -6.71 21.92 -8.37
CA LEU A 281 -5.78 21.32 -7.43
C LEU A 281 -5.55 22.29 -6.28
N LEU A 282 -5.94 21.88 -5.08
CA LEU A 282 -5.82 22.70 -3.88
C LEU A 282 -4.66 22.18 -3.05
N PHE A 283 -3.72 23.06 -2.71
CA PHE A 283 -2.71 22.72 -1.71
C PHE A 283 -3.39 22.37 -0.40
N TRP A 284 -3.20 21.14 0.07
CA TRP A 284 -3.76 20.67 1.32
C TRP A 284 -2.76 20.85 2.45
N ARG A 285 -1.59 20.21 2.33
CA ARG A 285 -0.54 20.30 3.35
C ARG A 285 0.81 19.79 2.85
N LYS A 286 1.85 20.16 3.61
CA LYS A 286 3.14 19.46 3.59
C LYS A 286 3.09 18.19 4.44
N VAL A 287 3.68 17.11 3.95
CA VAL A 287 3.81 15.81 4.61
C VAL A 287 5.28 15.62 4.97
N ARG A 288 5.56 15.33 6.24
CA ARG A 288 6.91 15.06 6.74
C ARG A 288 7.22 13.58 6.60
#